data_AF-A0A0Q8IZQ4-F1
#
_entry.id   AF-A0A0Q8IZQ4-F1
#
_cell.length_a   1.000
_cell.length_b   1.000
_cell.length_c   1.000
_cell.angle_alpha   90.00
_cell.angle_beta   90.00
_cell.angle_gamma   90.00
#
_symmetry.space_group_name_H-M   'P 1'
#
loop_
_entity.id
_entity.type
_entity.pdbx_description
1 polymer ?
#
loop_
_entity_poly.entity_id
_entity_poly.type
_entity_poly.pdbx_seq_one_letter_code
_entity_poly.pdbx_strand_id
1 'polypeptide(L)'
;MVNTRIPAWLAVAMLLPSIGLFGACAAKQPHELSPPSEPVKVSAAMSETTSSSLPAAGGQTLTSQEAGQRLLKLIDSLKKPADFSLDRFKAVMRLPEPSADAGEREPGYEGFSEAIAGGDWSQTIAYSDDASAADAKKIEYRLDYDGAQADQDQLDLGPVCAMDYAAYRRALLDMGFEEGPATPSKIEYATRGTLAQVFRRGGVNVDIVTQRESSASEAKRAHACVRSIEVRLNAYDAVKEEG
;
A
#
# COMPACT_ATOMS: atom_id res chain seq x y z
N MET A 1 48.71 -35.89 28.28
CA MET A 1 49.25 -34.75 29.04
C MET A 1 48.34 -33.56 28.84
N VAL A 2 47.89 -33.02 29.98
CA VAL A 2 47.22 -31.73 30.25
C VAL A 2 45.95 -31.36 29.45
N ASN A 3 44.86 -31.54 30.18
CA ASN A 3 43.49 -31.07 30.01
C ASN A 3 43.38 -29.68 30.68
N THR A 4 42.69 -28.70 30.10
CA THR A 4 42.27 -27.50 30.85
C THR A 4 40.94 -26.93 30.37
N ARG A 5 39.89 -27.18 31.17
CA ARG A 5 38.61 -26.47 31.21
C ARG A 5 38.75 -25.22 32.08
N ILE A 6 38.05 -24.13 31.77
CA ILE A 6 37.78 -22.99 32.68
C ILE A 6 36.33 -22.49 32.46
N PRO A 7 35.60 -22.03 33.50
CA PRO A 7 34.23 -22.44 33.75
C PRO A 7 33.15 -21.35 33.56
N ALA A 8 31.91 -21.80 33.72
CA ALA A 8 30.70 -21.01 33.96
C ALA A 8 30.71 -20.31 35.34
N TRP A 9 29.69 -19.47 35.55
CA TRP A 9 29.21 -18.84 36.78
C TRP A 9 29.73 -17.44 37.12
N LEU A 10 28.84 -16.45 36.96
CA LEU A 10 28.53 -15.50 38.02
C LEU A 10 27.07 -15.02 37.86
N ALA A 11 26.21 -15.62 38.67
CA ALA A 11 24.89 -15.10 38.96
C ALA A 11 25.02 -13.95 39.97
N VAL A 12 24.36 -12.83 39.72
CA VAL A 12 24.04 -11.84 40.75
C VAL A 12 22.54 -11.58 40.68
N ALA A 13 21.85 -12.05 41.71
CA ALA A 13 20.49 -11.68 42.03
C ALA A 13 20.52 -10.41 42.89
N MET A 14 19.63 -9.45 42.64
CA MET A 14 19.12 -8.55 43.68
C MET A 14 17.62 -8.29 43.48
N LEU A 15 16.89 -8.50 44.56
CA LEU A 15 15.46 -8.27 44.78
C LEU A 15 15.16 -6.78 45.08
N LEU A 16 13.99 -6.31 44.61
CA LEU A 16 12.90 -5.50 45.24
C LEU A 16 13.26 -4.29 46.16
N PRO A 17 12.48 -3.17 46.21
CA PRO A 17 11.03 -3.17 46.53
C PRO A 17 10.16 -2.01 45.91
N SER A 18 8.86 -2.22 45.67
CA SER A 18 7.69 -1.70 46.44
C SER A 18 7.15 -0.29 46.12
N ILE A 19 5.84 -0.29 45.80
CA ILE A 19 4.76 0.58 46.31
C ILE A 19 4.73 2.05 45.88
N GLY A 20 3.66 2.40 45.15
CA GLY A 20 3.12 3.75 45.02
C GLY A 20 1.63 3.71 44.62
N LEU A 21 0.76 3.40 45.58
CA LEU A 21 -0.68 3.69 45.51
C LEU A 21 -0.91 5.17 45.91
N PHE A 22 -2.09 5.69 45.54
CA PHE A 22 -2.77 6.91 45.99
C PHE A 22 -2.72 8.13 45.07
N GLY A 23 -3.91 8.50 44.58
CA GLY A 23 -4.22 9.73 43.87
C GLY A 23 -5.71 9.75 43.51
N ALA A 24 -6.57 9.84 44.52
CA ALA A 24 -8.02 9.88 44.41
C ALA A 24 -8.56 11.32 44.23
N CYS A 25 -9.68 11.42 43.51
CA CYS A 25 -10.80 12.37 43.63
C CYS A 25 -10.59 13.90 43.46
N ALA A 26 -11.24 14.45 42.42
CA ALA A 26 -12.21 15.57 42.48
C ALA A 26 -12.81 15.74 41.05
N ALA A 27 -14.06 15.37 40.73
CA ALA A 27 -15.37 15.89 41.14
C ALA A 27 -15.75 17.25 40.52
N LYS A 28 -16.89 17.23 39.78
CA LYS A 28 -17.81 18.31 39.35
C LYS A 28 -17.33 19.20 38.19
N GLN A 29 -18.14 19.55 37.19
CA GLN A 29 -19.57 19.92 37.23
C GLN A 29 -20.30 19.56 35.91
N PRO A 30 -21.63 19.40 35.94
CA PRO A 30 -22.48 19.25 34.77
C PRO A 30 -22.94 20.61 34.23
N HIS A 31 -22.94 20.78 32.91
CA HIS A 31 -23.86 21.70 32.22
C HIS A 31 -24.82 20.83 31.43
N GLU A 32 -26.05 20.68 31.91
CA GLU A 32 -27.18 21.58 31.63
C GLU A 32 -27.96 21.04 30.42
N LEU A 33 -28.96 20.23 30.77
CA LEU A 33 -30.07 19.83 29.93
C LEU A 33 -31.00 21.03 29.74
N SER A 34 -31.44 21.31 28.50
CA SER A 34 -32.85 21.50 28.08
C SER A 34 -32.93 22.22 26.69
N PRO A 35 -34.05 22.13 25.92
CA PRO A 35 -34.28 21.06 24.95
C PRO A 35 -34.86 21.63 23.61
N PRO A 36 -35.82 20.99 22.93
CA PRO A 36 -35.75 20.67 21.50
C PRO A 36 -36.43 21.69 20.57
N SER A 37 -35.94 21.81 19.34
CA SER A 37 -36.70 22.43 18.26
C SER A 37 -37.25 21.35 17.32
N GLU A 38 -38.56 21.42 17.14
CA GLU A 38 -39.48 20.54 16.44
C GLU A 38 -39.17 20.25 14.96
N PRO A 39 -39.81 19.21 14.38
CA PRO A 39 -39.45 18.65 13.08
C PRO A 39 -40.09 19.45 11.93
N VAL A 40 -39.26 19.98 11.04
CA VAL A 40 -39.74 20.55 9.78
C VAL A 40 -39.99 19.43 8.77
N LYS A 41 -41.26 19.04 8.70
CA LYS A 41 -42.06 18.70 7.52
C LYS A 41 -41.30 18.09 6.32
N VAL A 42 -41.49 16.77 6.16
CA VAL A 42 -41.23 16.01 4.94
C VAL A 42 -42.10 16.56 3.80
N SER A 43 -41.48 17.20 2.81
CA SER A 43 -42.06 17.34 1.48
C SER A 43 -41.39 16.30 0.58
N ALA A 44 -42.17 15.28 0.23
CA ALA A 44 -41.86 14.37 -0.84
C ALA A 44 -41.85 15.16 -2.16
N ALA A 45 -40.68 15.28 -2.77
CA ALA A 45 -40.55 15.53 -4.19
C ALA A 45 -39.67 14.40 -4.73
N MET A 46 -40.22 13.64 -5.68
CA MET A 46 -39.57 12.55 -6.38
C MET A 46 -38.19 12.99 -6.88
N SER A 47 -37.12 12.43 -6.31
CA SER A 47 -35.84 12.38 -7.00
C SER A 47 -35.94 11.23 -7.98
N GLU A 48 -36.15 11.61 -9.24
CA GLU A 48 -35.91 10.74 -10.38
C GLU A 48 -34.57 10.05 -10.22
N THR A 49 -34.58 8.76 -10.51
CA THR A 49 -33.43 7.88 -10.56
C THR A 49 -32.40 8.46 -11.54
N THR A 50 -31.48 9.29 -11.03
CA THR A 50 -30.26 9.64 -11.74
C THR A 50 -29.46 8.35 -11.83
N SER A 51 -29.66 7.67 -12.96
CA SER A 51 -28.78 6.64 -13.47
C SER A 51 -27.36 7.15 -13.28
N SER A 52 -26.60 6.48 -12.40
CA SER A 52 -25.22 6.82 -12.10
C SER A 52 -24.36 6.45 -13.32
N SER A 53 -24.45 7.26 -14.38
CA SER A 53 -23.51 7.26 -15.47
C SER A 53 -22.20 7.81 -14.89
N LEU A 54 -21.25 6.90 -14.65
CA LEU A 54 -19.86 7.23 -14.39
C LEU A 54 -19.41 8.30 -15.39
N PRO A 55 -18.83 9.43 -14.93
CA PRO A 55 -18.35 10.45 -15.86
C PRO A 55 -17.29 9.83 -16.79
N ALA A 56 -17.39 10.15 -18.07
CA ALA A 56 -16.36 9.87 -19.05
C ALA A 56 -15.08 10.58 -18.60
N ALA A 57 -13.96 9.85 -18.60
CA ALA A 57 -12.65 10.34 -18.19
C ALA A 57 -12.10 11.31 -19.25
N GLY A 58 -12.55 12.57 -19.21
CA GLY A 58 -11.93 13.68 -19.90
C GLY A 58 -10.94 14.36 -18.98
N GLY A 59 -9.64 14.19 -19.23
CA GLY A 59 -8.56 15.05 -18.71
C GLY A 59 -8.32 15.08 -17.20
N GLN A 60 -8.83 14.13 -16.42
CA GLN A 60 -8.51 14.04 -14.99
C GLN A 60 -7.15 13.35 -14.78
N THR A 61 -6.22 14.08 -14.17
CA THR A 61 -4.99 13.53 -13.56
C THR A 61 -5.36 12.38 -12.63
N LEU A 62 -4.72 11.24 -12.80
CA LEU A 62 -4.94 10.07 -11.98
C LEU A 62 -4.22 10.28 -10.65
N THR A 63 -4.93 10.38 -9.53
CA THR A 63 -4.25 10.52 -8.23
C THR A 63 -3.66 9.19 -7.76
N SER A 64 -2.59 9.20 -6.96
CA SER A 64 -1.98 7.97 -6.43
C SER A 64 -2.95 7.17 -5.54
N GLN A 65 -3.83 7.87 -4.81
CA GLN A 65 -4.90 7.21 -4.04
C GLN A 65 -5.88 6.49 -4.97
N GLU A 66 -6.31 7.14 -6.05
CA GLU A 66 -7.22 6.52 -7.02
C GLU A 66 -6.54 5.35 -7.77
N ALA A 67 -5.28 5.51 -8.16
CA ALA A 67 -4.46 4.45 -8.72
C ALA A 67 -4.44 3.22 -7.81
N GLY A 68 -4.15 3.41 -6.51
CA GLY A 68 -4.17 2.35 -5.51
C GLY A 68 -5.53 1.65 -5.38
N GLN A 69 -6.63 2.42 -5.40
CA GLN A 69 -7.97 1.85 -5.33
C GLN A 69 -8.34 1.03 -6.59
N ARG A 70 -7.97 1.53 -7.78
CA ARG A 70 -8.17 0.80 -9.04
C ARG A 70 -7.31 -0.48 -9.07
N LEU A 71 -6.07 -0.41 -8.56
CA LEU A 71 -5.19 -1.57 -8.45
C LEU A 71 -5.74 -2.62 -7.48
N LEU A 72 -6.29 -2.23 -6.32
CA LEU A 72 -6.97 -3.16 -5.40
C LEU A 72 -8.14 -3.88 -6.08
N LYS A 73 -8.96 -3.15 -6.86
CA LYS A 73 -10.06 -3.75 -7.63
C LYS A 73 -9.54 -4.74 -8.65
N LEU A 74 -8.43 -4.43 -9.31
CA LEU A 74 -7.79 -5.31 -10.27
C LEU A 74 -7.32 -6.58 -9.57
N ILE A 75 -6.54 -6.45 -8.49
CA ILE A 75 -6.04 -7.56 -7.66
C ILE A 75 -7.18 -8.45 -7.18
N ASP A 76 -8.29 -7.88 -6.70
CA ASP A 76 -9.42 -8.67 -6.27
C ASP A 76 -10.01 -9.50 -7.42
N SER A 77 -10.09 -8.92 -8.62
CA SER A 77 -10.61 -9.60 -9.80
C SER A 77 -9.71 -10.72 -10.38
N LEU A 78 -8.45 -10.82 -9.94
CA LEU A 78 -7.53 -11.89 -10.34
C LEU A 78 -7.83 -13.17 -9.54
N LYS A 79 -8.72 -14.02 -10.06
CA LYS A 79 -9.12 -15.28 -9.39
C LYS A 79 -8.42 -16.51 -9.96
N LYS A 80 -7.99 -16.44 -11.22
CA LYS A 80 -7.22 -17.50 -11.92
C LYS A 80 -6.11 -16.89 -12.78
N PRO A 81 -5.08 -17.65 -13.18
CA PRO A 81 -3.96 -17.12 -13.97
C PRO A 81 -4.40 -16.40 -15.25
N ALA A 82 -5.41 -16.91 -15.95
CA ALA A 82 -5.95 -16.29 -17.17
C ALA A 82 -6.60 -14.91 -16.95
N ASP A 83 -6.96 -14.55 -15.71
CA ASP A 83 -7.43 -13.20 -15.41
C ASP A 83 -6.29 -12.18 -15.49
N PHE A 84 -5.03 -12.60 -15.39
CA PHE A 84 -3.87 -11.74 -15.54
C PHE A 84 -3.62 -11.43 -17.02
N SER A 85 -4.39 -10.48 -17.55
CA SER A 85 -4.36 -10.09 -18.95
C SER A 85 -4.30 -8.58 -19.13
N LEU A 86 -3.76 -8.16 -20.27
CA LEU A 86 -3.71 -6.77 -20.67
C LEU A 86 -5.12 -6.15 -20.78
N ASP A 87 -6.08 -6.88 -21.35
CA ASP A 87 -7.45 -6.41 -21.51
C ASP A 87 -8.12 -6.13 -20.16
N ARG A 88 -7.91 -7.00 -19.17
CA ARG A 88 -8.44 -6.79 -17.82
C ARG A 88 -7.76 -5.61 -17.16
N PHE A 89 -6.43 -5.49 -17.30
CA PHE A 89 -5.68 -4.34 -16.80
C PHE A 89 -6.25 -3.03 -17.36
N LYS A 90 -6.43 -2.93 -18.68
CA LYS A 90 -7.05 -1.75 -19.34
C LYS A 90 -8.45 -1.47 -18.81
N ALA A 91 -9.29 -2.50 -18.73
CA ALA A 91 -10.68 -2.37 -18.29
C ALA A 91 -10.82 -1.84 -16.85
N VAL A 92 -9.94 -2.27 -15.94
CA VAL A 92 -10.01 -1.86 -14.52
C VAL A 92 -9.23 -0.58 -14.27
N MET A 93 -8.01 -0.46 -14.80
CA MET A 93 -7.15 0.68 -14.52
C MET A 93 -7.61 1.95 -15.23
N ARG A 94 -8.25 1.84 -16.40
CA ARG A 94 -8.78 2.98 -17.17
C ARG A 94 -7.77 4.13 -17.23
N LEU A 95 -6.54 3.79 -17.58
CA LEU A 95 -5.44 4.74 -17.64
C LEU A 95 -5.76 5.83 -18.67
N PRO A 96 -5.30 7.08 -18.44
CA PRO A 96 -5.40 8.12 -19.46
C PRO A 96 -4.74 7.65 -20.76
N GLU A 97 -5.37 8.00 -21.88
CA GLU A 97 -4.77 7.72 -23.19
C GLU A 97 -3.41 8.43 -23.29
N PRO A 98 -2.37 7.74 -23.78
CA PRO A 98 -1.08 8.37 -24.00
C PRO A 98 -1.23 9.54 -24.97
N SER A 99 -0.40 10.58 -24.79
CA SER A 99 -0.37 11.70 -25.74
C SER A 99 0.02 11.20 -27.13
N ALA A 100 -0.39 11.92 -28.18
CA ALA A 100 -0.04 11.59 -29.56
C ALA A 100 1.49 11.56 -29.83
N ASP A 101 2.28 12.15 -28.92
CA ASP A 101 3.73 12.21 -28.97
C ASP A 101 4.42 11.07 -28.21
N ALA A 102 3.67 10.24 -27.49
CA ALA A 102 4.18 9.00 -26.91
C ALA A 102 4.49 8.05 -28.08
N GLY A 103 5.76 7.72 -28.27
CA GLY A 103 6.22 6.89 -29.39
C GLY A 103 5.54 5.51 -29.48
N GLU A 104 5.98 4.71 -30.45
CA GLU A 104 5.42 3.38 -30.67
C GLU A 104 5.52 2.52 -29.40
N ARG A 105 4.39 1.92 -29.01
CA ARG A 105 4.25 1.15 -27.78
C ARG A 105 4.72 -0.28 -28.03
N GLU A 106 5.55 -0.81 -27.14
CA GLU A 106 5.99 -2.19 -27.24
C GLU A 106 4.81 -3.17 -27.10
N PRO A 107 4.71 -4.20 -27.95
CA PRO A 107 3.67 -5.23 -27.80
C PRO A 107 3.75 -5.89 -26.42
N GLY A 108 2.61 -6.04 -25.74
CA GLY A 108 2.56 -6.63 -24.41
C GLY A 108 2.87 -5.67 -23.27
N TYR A 109 3.21 -4.41 -23.56
CA TYR A 109 3.40 -3.36 -22.57
C TYR A 109 2.27 -2.33 -22.59
N GLU A 110 1.80 -1.95 -21.40
CA GLU A 110 0.86 -0.86 -21.22
C GLU A 110 1.18 -0.10 -19.94
N GLY A 111 1.69 1.12 -20.08
CA GLY A 111 2.08 1.95 -18.96
C GLY A 111 1.58 3.39 -19.06
N PHE A 112 1.40 3.99 -17.89
CA PHE A 112 1.11 5.41 -17.70
C PHE A 112 2.10 5.93 -16.66
N SER A 113 2.76 7.04 -16.98
CA SER A 113 3.61 7.77 -16.04
C SER A 113 3.22 9.24 -16.06
N GLU A 114 3.08 9.85 -14.88
CA GLU A 114 2.68 11.24 -14.74
C GLU A 114 3.40 11.87 -13.55
N ALA A 115 3.82 13.12 -13.73
CA ALA A 115 4.36 13.93 -12.64
C ALA A 115 3.26 14.19 -11.59
N ILE A 116 3.59 14.02 -10.32
CA ILE A 116 2.73 14.37 -9.20
C ILE A 116 2.85 15.87 -8.95
N ALA A 117 1.72 16.57 -8.97
CA ALA A 117 1.70 18.02 -8.82
C ALA A 117 2.38 18.47 -7.52
N GLY A 118 3.25 19.47 -7.63
CA GLY A 118 3.88 20.12 -6.47
C GLY A 118 5.21 19.53 -6.01
N GLY A 119 5.89 18.70 -6.82
CA GLY A 119 7.24 18.23 -6.51
C GLY A 119 7.95 17.54 -7.68
N ASP A 120 9.11 16.97 -7.39
CA ASP A 120 9.96 16.22 -8.35
C ASP A 120 9.64 14.71 -8.36
N TRP A 121 8.38 14.37 -8.06
CA TRP A 121 7.92 12.99 -8.02
C TRP A 121 7.06 12.69 -9.23
N SER A 122 7.18 11.48 -9.74
CA SER A 122 6.26 10.91 -10.70
C SER A 122 5.70 9.59 -10.15
N GLN A 123 4.52 9.23 -10.63
CA GLN A 123 3.97 7.90 -10.43
C GLN A 123 3.94 7.17 -11.75
N THR A 124 4.20 5.87 -11.70
CA THR A 124 4.12 4.97 -12.84
C THR A 124 3.19 3.82 -12.50
N ILE A 125 2.30 3.49 -13.43
CA ILE A 125 1.49 2.27 -13.40
C ILE A 125 1.69 1.54 -14.71
N ALA A 126 2.07 0.28 -14.67
CA ALA A 126 2.31 -0.49 -15.88
C ALA A 126 1.85 -1.93 -15.77
N TYR A 127 1.51 -2.48 -16.91
CA TYR A 127 1.42 -3.90 -17.19
C TYR A 127 2.53 -4.25 -18.18
N SER A 128 3.23 -5.35 -17.94
CA SER A 128 4.19 -5.91 -18.89
C SER A 128 3.98 -7.41 -19.03
N ASP A 129 3.99 -7.88 -20.26
CA ASP A 129 3.98 -9.28 -20.67
C ASP A 129 5.20 -9.53 -21.57
N ASP A 130 6.38 -9.47 -20.97
CA ASP A 130 7.65 -9.70 -21.64
C ASP A 130 8.06 -11.17 -21.46
N ALA A 131 7.68 -12.00 -22.43
CA ALA A 131 8.03 -13.42 -22.47
C ALA A 131 9.55 -13.71 -22.44
N SER A 132 10.41 -12.70 -22.63
CA SER A 132 11.87 -12.84 -22.60
C SER A 132 12.49 -12.64 -21.21
N ALA A 133 11.74 -12.11 -20.23
CA ALA A 133 12.20 -11.89 -18.86
C ALA A 133 11.77 -13.03 -17.92
N ALA A 134 12.60 -13.33 -16.90
CA ALA A 134 12.28 -14.33 -15.86
C ALA A 134 11.00 -13.98 -15.05
N ASP A 135 10.55 -12.73 -15.15
CA ASP A 135 9.35 -12.16 -14.52
C ASP A 135 8.30 -11.80 -15.58
N ALA A 136 8.04 -12.76 -16.47
CA ALA A 136 7.44 -12.51 -17.78
C ALA A 136 6.13 -11.72 -17.78
N LYS A 137 5.36 -11.75 -16.70
CA LYS A 137 4.06 -11.09 -16.61
C LYS A 137 3.87 -10.43 -15.25
N LYS A 138 3.80 -9.10 -15.22
CA LYS A 138 3.64 -8.30 -13.99
C LYS A 138 2.76 -7.06 -14.19
N ILE A 139 2.21 -6.58 -13.08
CA ILE A 139 1.58 -5.27 -12.95
C ILE A 139 2.35 -4.52 -11.88
N GLU A 140 2.75 -3.30 -12.15
CA GLU A 140 3.57 -2.47 -11.27
C GLU A 140 2.89 -1.12 -11.02
N TYR A 141 2.94 -0.67 -9.77
CA TYR A 141 2.81 0.73 -9.38
C TYR A 141 4.13 1.15 -8.72
N ARG A 142 4.64 2.33 -9.06
CA ARG A 142 5.86 2.87 -8.46
C ARG A 142 5.83 4.39 -8.35
N LEU A 143 6.44 4.91 -7.28
CA LEU A 143 6.82 6.30 -7.15
C LEU A 143 8.29 6.46 -7.52
N ASP A 144 8.54 7.34 -8.48
CA ASP A 144 9.86 7.69 -8.98
C ASP A 144 10.19 9.14 -8.59
N TYR A 145 11.42 9.39 -8.18
CA TYR A 145 11.91 10.74 -7.86
C TYR A 145 12.90 11.17 -8.93
N ASP A 146 12.59 12.26 -9.62
CA ASP A 146 13.36 12.76 -10.77
C ASP A 146 14.48 13.74 -10.34
N GLY A 147 14.59 14.03 -9.04
CA GLY A 147 15.63 14.92 -8.51
C GLY A 147 17.00 14.26 -8.37
N ALA A 148 18.05 15.08 -8.38
CA ALA A 148 19.46 14.66 -8.37
C ALA A 148 19.98 14.16 -6.99
N GLN A 149 19.23 13.32 -6.29
CA GLN A 149 19.67 12.72 -5.01
C GLN A 149 20.22 11.31 -5.18
N ALA A 150 21.32 11.02 -4.46
CA ALA A 150 22.05 9.76 -4.56
C ALA A 150 21.50 8.64 -3.67
N ASP A 151 20.61 8.93 -2.72
CA ASP A 151 20.07 7.93 -1.79
C ASP A 151 18.54 7.97 -1.75
N GLN A 152 17.90 7.11 -2.55
CA GLN A 152 16.44 7.05 -2.65
C GLN A 152 15.77 6.60 -1.34
N ASP A 153 16.49 5.89 -0.47
CA ASP A 153 15.95 5.38 0.79
C ASP A 153 15.88 6.48 1.88
N GLN A 154 16.47 7.65 1.63
CA GLN A 154 16.38 8.83 2.49
C GLN A 154 15.34 9.85 2.05
N LEU A 155 14.77 9.67 0.84
CA LEU A 155 13.76 10.58 0.31
C LEU A 155 12.54 10.66 1.22
N ASP A 156 12.06 11.89 1.43
CA ASP A 156 10.84 12.10 2.18
C ASP A 156 9.63 11.87 1.28
N LEU A 157 8.94 10.75 1.50
CA LEU A 157 7.69 10.44 0.80
C LEU A 157 6.48 11.21 1.33
N GLY A 158 6.60 11.93 2.45
CA GLY A 158 5.48 12.67 3.06
C GLY A 158 4.63 13.47 2.06
N PRO A 159 5.21 14.21 1.10
CA PRO A 159 4.45 14.97 0.09
C PRO A 159 3.61 14.11 -0.88
N VAL A 160 4.00 12.85 -1.10
CA VAL A 160 3.38 11.93 -2.08
C VAL A 160 2.77 10.68 -1.44
N CYS A 161 2.73 10.64 -0.11
CA CYS A 161 2.21 9.52 0.69
C CYS A 161 0.67 9.49 0.73
N ALA A 162 0.05 9.33 -0.45
CA ALA A 162 -1.40 9.34 -0.58
C ALA A 162 -2.06 7.98 -0.29
N MET A 163 -1.34 6.87 -0.46
CA MET A 163 -1.86 5.54 -0.19
C MET A 163 -1.63 5.14 1.27
N ASP A 164 -2.72 4.91 2.00
CA ASP A 164 -2.71 4.35 3.35
C ASP A 164 -2.38 2.84 3.28
N TYR A 165 -1.14 2.50 3.63
CA TYR A 165 -0.68 1.11 3.64
C TYR A 165 -1.49 0.23 4.60
N ALA A 166 -1.92 0.74 5.76
CA ALA A 166 -2.67 -0.06 6.73
C ALA A 166 -4.06 -0.41 6.19
N ALA A 167 -4.72 0.53 5.51
CA ALA A 167 -5.97 0.28 4.80
C ALA A 167 -5.76 -0.69 3.62
N TYR A 168 -4.70 -0.51 2.83
CA TYR A 168 -4.38 -1.38 1.69
C TYR A 168 -4.12 -2.82 2.14
N ARG A 169 -3.30 -3.00 3.18
CA ARG A 169 -3.04 -4.30 3.82
C ARG A 169 -4.33 -4.96 4.29
N ARG A 170 -5.22 -4.23 4.95
CA ARG A 170 -6.51 -4.77 5.41
C ARG A 170 -7.35 -5.26 4.22
N ALA A 171 -7.43 -4.47 3.15
CA ALA A 171 -8.17 -4.86 1.95
C ALA A 171 -7.64 -6.16 1.34
N LEU A 172 -6.31 -6.34 1.27
CA LEU A 172 -5.71 -7.59 0.79
C LEU A 172 -6.07 -8.80 1.67
N LEU A 173 -6.03 -8.63 2.99
CA LEU A 173 -6.42 -9.68 3.93
C LEU A 173 -7.91 -10.04 3.79
N ASP A 174 -8.79 -9.04 3.66
CA ASP A 174 -10.23 -9.25 3.46
C ASP A 174 -10.53 -9.95 2.13
N MET A 175 -9.67 -9.78 1.12
CA MET A 175 -9.71 -10.48 -0.16
C MET A 175 -9.18 -11.92 -0.09
N GLY A 176 -8.74 -12.39 1.08
CA GLY A 176 -8.22 -13.73 1.32
C GLY A 176 -6.75 -13.93 0.95
N PHE A 177 -5.96 -12.86 0.86
CA PHE A 177 -4.51 -13.00 0.77
C PHE A 177 -3.89 -13.37 2.12
N GLU A 178 -2.91 -14.27 2.07
CA GLU A 178 -2.06 -14.59 3.20
C GLU A 178 -0.85 -13.65 3.21
N GLU A 179 -0.60 -13.02 4.36
CA GLU A 179 0.57 -12.16 4.55
C GLU A 179 1.81 -13.00 4.87
N GLY A 180 2.86 -12.86 4.07
CA GLY A 180 4.15 -13.52 4.25
C GLY A 180 5.07 -12.82 5.25
N PRO A 181 6.35 -13.23 5.33
CA PRO A 181 7.33 -12.51 6.13
C PRO A 181 7.67 -11.15 5.51
N ALA A 182 7.86 -10.14 6.35
CA ALA A 182 8.35 -8.84 5.93
C ALA A 182 9.89 -8.82 5.86
N THR A 183 10.44 -8.13 4.86
CA THR A 183 11.89 -7.97 4.67
C THR A 183 12.25 -6.50 4.49
N PRO A 184 13.19 -5.93 5.25
CA PRO A 184 13.93 -6.56 6.33
C PRO A 184 13.05 -6.76 7.58
N SER A 185 13.57 -7.34 8.66
CA SER A 185 12.80 -7.52 9.89
C SER A 185 12.29 -6.19 10.47
N LYS A 186 11.29 -6.19 11.35
CA LYS A 186 10.77 -4.96 11.98
C LYS A 186 11.86 -4.12 12.68
N ILE A 187 12.87 -4.78 13.25
CA ILE A 187 14.00 -4.12 13.91
C ILE A 187 14.86 -3.41 12.87
N GLU A 188 15.15 -4.07 11.75
CA GLU A 188 15.92 -3.47 10.66
C GLU A 188 15.12 -2.42 9.88
N TYR A 189 13.80 -2.52 9.82
CA TYR A 189 12.96 -1.45 9.32
C TYR A 189 13.08 -0.19 10.18
N ALA A 190 13.28 -0.35 11.49
CA ALA A 190 13.52 0.78 12.39
C ALA A 190 14.78 1.58 12.05
N THR A 191 15.76 0.94 11.42
CA THR A 191 17.03 1.56 11.05
C THR A 191 17.10 1.95 9.58
N ARG A 192 16.53 1.14 8.67
CA ARG A 192 16.58 1.37 7.21
C ARG A 192 15.44 2.22 6.67
N GLY A 193 14.31 2.25 7.37
CA GLY A 193 13.15 3.02 6.95
C GLY A 193 12.40 2.47 5.72
N THR A 194 12.81 1.33 5.15
CA THR A 194 12.15 0.63 4.03
C THR A 194 11.75 -0.81 4.39
N LEU A 195 10.56 -1.24 3.97
CA LEU A 195 9.99 -2.57 4.28
C LEU A 195 9.26 -3.12 3.05
N ALA A 196 9.67 -4.31 2.59
CA ALA A 196 8.95 -5.13 1.63
C ALA A 196 8.06 -6.15 2.36
N GLN A 197 6.81 -6.26 1.93
CA GLN A 197 5.82 -7.21 2.45
C GLN A 197 5.18 -7.96 1.29
N VAL A 198 5.17 -9.29 1.35
CA VAL A 198 4.54 -10.14 0.33
C VAL A 198 3.19 -10.63 0.80
N PHE A 199 2.20 -10.64 -0.10
CA PHE A 199 0.87 -11.21 0.10
C PHE A 199 0.61 -12.27 -0.98
N ARG A 200 0.00 -13.41 -0.63
CA ARG A 200 -0.21 -14.53 -1.57
C ARG A 200 -1.65 -15.03 -1.57
N ARG A 201 -2.22 -15.30 -2.75
CA ARG A 201 -3.55 -15.91 -2.92
C ARG A 201 -3.66 -16.59 -4.27
N GLY A 202 -3.97 -17.88 -4.31
CA GLY A 202 -4.37 -18.59 -5.54
C GLY A 202 -3.43 -18.37 -6.72
N GLY A 203 -2.11 -18.53 -6.50
CA GLY A 203 -1.10 -18.32 -7.54
C GLY A 203 -0.83 -16.85 -7.91
N VAL A 204 -1.33 -15.87 -7.14
CA VAL A 204 -1.01 -14.45 -7.28
C VAL A 204 -0.19 -13.98 -6.08
N ASN A 205 0.92 -13.29 -6.35
CA ASN A 205 1.73 -12.60 -5.35
C ASN A 205 1.53 -11.09 -5.50
N VAL A 206 1.43 -10.40 -4.38
CA VAL A 206 1.46 -8.93 -4.29
C VAL A 206 2.61 -8.54 -3.37
N ASP A 207 3.65 -7.96 -3.93
CA ASP A 207 4.82 -7.44 -3.23
C ASP A 207 4.63 -5.93 -3.03
N ILE A 208 4.64 -5.46 -1.78
CA ILE A 208 4.51 -4.04 -1.45
C ILE A 208 5.79 -3.56 -0.79
N VAL A 209 6.42 -2.55 -1.35
CA VAL A 209 7.52 -1.82 -0.71
C VAL A 209 6.97 -0.55 -0.10
N THR A 210 7.23 -0.38 1.19
CA THR A 210 6.89 0.83 1.94
C THR A 210 8.15 1.52 2.44
N GLN A 211 8.05 2.82 2.66
CA GLN A 211 9.11 3.63 3.25
C GLN A 211 8.51 4.63 4.24
N ARG A 212 9.28 4.99 5.26
CA ARG A 212 8.86 5.96 6.28
C ARG A 212 8.97 7.39 5.77
N GLU A 213 8.14 8.27 6.32
CA GLU A 213 8.32 9.71 6.18
C GLU A 213 9.57 10.15 6.97
N SER A 214 10.69 10.35 6.28
CA SER A 214 12.02 10.55 6.90
C SER A 214 12.16 11.89 7.63
N SER A 215 11.46 12.93 7.17
CA SER A 215 11.50 14.29 7.75
C SER A 215 10.49 14.50 8.88
N ALA A 216 9.64 13.51 9.16
CA ALA A 216 8.43 13.72 9.91
C ALA A 216 8.58 13.50 11.43
N SER A 217 7.61 14.02 12.20
CA SER A 217 7.50 13.78 13.65
C SER A 217 7.49 12.28 13.98
N GLU A 218 7.83 11.88 15.20
CA GLU A 218 7.87 10.46 15.61
C GLU A 218 6.57 9.71 15.29
N ALA A 219 5.40 10.36 15.46
CA ALA A 219 4.10 9.81 15.10
C ALA A 219 3.93 9.55 13.59
N LYS A 220 4.55 10.36 12.74
CA LYS A 220 4.52 10.20 11.27
C LYS A 220 5.58 9.20 10.78
N ARG A 221 6.68 9.00 11.51
CA ARG A 221 7.65 7.92 11.21
C ARG A 221 7.08 6.51 11.44
N ALA A 222 5.97 6.41 12.17
CA ALA A 222 5.20 5.18 12.31
C ALA A 222 4.28 4.91 11.10
N HIS A 223 4.04 5.92 10.26
CA HIS A 223 3.25 5.78 9.04
C HIS A 223 4.13 5.24 7.91
N ALA A 224 3.64 4.21 7.22
CA ALA A 224 4.34 3.54 6.14
C ALA A 224 3.72 3.99 4.81
N CYS A 225 4.51 4.68 4.00
CA CYS A 225 4.12 5.16 2.69
C CYS A 225 4.42 4.11 1.63
N VAL A 226 3.43 3.74 0.82
CA VAL A 226 3.63 2.83 -0.30
C VAL A 226 4.53 3.49 -1.34
N ARG A 227 5.71 2.91 -1.58
CA ARG A 227 6.65 3.34 -2.63
C ARG A 227 6.39 2.56 -3.92
N SER A 228 6.20 1.26 -3.82
CA SER A 228 5.85 0.43 -4.96
C SER A 228 4.94 -0.74 -4.58
N ILE A 229 4.18 -1.19 -5.56
CA ILE A 229 3.37 -2.41 -5.50
C ILE A 229 3.66 -3.18 -6.77
N GLU A 230 3.95 -4.47 -6.64
CA GLU A 230 4.15 -5.36 -7.76
C GLU A 230 3.22 -6.57 -7.62
N VAL A 231 2.48 -6.88 -8.68
CA VAL A 231 1.58 -8.03 -8.76
C VAL A 231 2.15 -9.00 -9.78
N ARG A 232 2.32 -10.25 -9.37
CA ARG A 232 2.93 -11.30 -10.20
C ARG A 232 2.13 -12.58 -10.11
N LEU A 233 2.20 -13.40 -11.15
CA LEU A 233 1.79 -14.80 -11.05
C LEU A 233 2.91 -15.60 -10.36
N ASN A 234 2.52 -16.45 -9.42
CA ASN A 234 3.40 -17.43 -8.81
C ASN A 234 3.51 -18.65 -9.73
N ALA A 235 4.66 -18.81 -10.39
CA ALA A 235 4.90 -19.93 -11.30
C ALA A 235 4.75 -21.31 -10.66
N TYR A 236 4.88 -21.42 -9.33
CA TYR A 236 4.79 -22.70 -8.61
C TYR A 236 3.36 -23.28 -8.52
N ASP A 237 2.32 -22.44 -8.59
CA ASP A 237 0.94 -22.90 -8.47
C ASP A 237 0.25 -23.12 -9.83
N ALA A 238 0.73 -22.45 -10.88
CA ALA A 238 0.17 -22.59 -12.24
C ALA A 238 0.31 -24.01 -12.81
N VAL A 239 1.35 -24.75 -12.41
CA VAL A 239 1.61 -26.11 -12.89
C VAL A 239 0.65 -27.15 -12.28
N LYS A 240 -0.04 -26.82 -11.18
CA LYS A 240 -0.97 -27.76 -10.51
C LYS A 240 -2.39 -27.75 -11.06
N GLU A 241 -2.81 -26.70 -11.78
CA GLU A 241 -4.18 -26.61 -12.31
C GLU A 241 -4.35 -27.20 -13.74
N GLU A 242 -3.25 -27.58 -14.41
CA GLU A 242 -3.29 -28.23 -15.74
C GLU A 242 -3.19 -29.78 -15.66
N GLY A 243 -3.30 -30.37 -14.47
CA GLY A 243 -3.20 -31.83 -14.23
C GLY A 243 -4.53 -32.52 -13.98
#